data_AF-A0AAD5RA86-F1
#
_entry.id   AF-A0AAD5RA86-F1
#
_cell.length_a   1.000
_cell.length_b   1.000
_cell.length_c   1.000
_cell.angle_alpha   90.00
_cell.angle_beta   90.00
_cell.angle_gamma   90.00
#
_symmetry.space_group_name_H-M   'P 1'
#
loop_
_entity.id
_entity.type
_entity.pdbx_description
1 polymer ?
#
loop_
_entity_poly.entity_id
_entity_poly.type
_entity_poly.pdbx_seq_one_letter_code
_entity_poly.pdbx_strand_id
1 'polypeptide(L)'
;MSQLFGLAGLITLALSQDFNDWLPPFNESSKIYELCTNEMDEVVLLRPDQSRIEFYMEKYVLCYRDFEKFVPKKDQGLVWMMRSLRFCEVNQIFVYSRYAHTYHREFQKNFLKYAYALICDKGRLIDEREHFNLYIYSSLFKALYERNNPDRMQICQRISEVYSDLYNRCYVLMLNNDSAKFKSVALARPHRC
;
A
#
# COMPACT_ATOMS: atom_id res chain seq x y z
N MET A 1 -3.10 1.68 -60.12
CA MET A 1 -1.91 2.53 -59.89
C MET A 1 -2.35 3.60 -58.90
N SER A 2 -2.10 3.39 -57.61
CA SER A 2 -1.08 4.15 -56.83
C SER A 2 -1.56 5.60 -56.62
N GLN A 3 -1.81 6.08 -55.40
CA GLN A 3 -0.79 6.28 -54.36
C GLN A 3 -1.40 6.60 -52.98
N LEU A 4 -0.80 5.97 -51.95
CA LEU A 4 -0.34 6.50 -50.64
C LEU A 4 -1.35 7.25 -49.73
N PHE A 5 -1.82 6.62 -48.64
CA PHE A 5 -1.21 6.62 -47.30
C PHE A 5 -0.86 8.00 -46.75
N GLY A 6 -1.54 8.38 -45.66
CA GLY A 6 -1.00 9.37 -44.72
C GLY A 6 -2.04 10.19 -43.96
N LEU A 7 -2.70 9.60 -42.98
CA LEU A 7 -3.17 10.34 -41.81
C LEU A 7 -2.78 9.54 -40.56
N ALA A 8 -1.51 9.71 -40.19
CA ALA A 8 -1.07 9.56 -38.82
C ALA A 8 -1.75 10.64 -37.97
N GLY A 9 -2.19 10.28 -36.76
CA GLY A 9 -2.68 11.29 -35.82
C GLY A 9 -3.59 10.80 -34.71
N LEU A 10 -3.48 9.55 -34.24
CA LEU A 10 -3.96 9.23 -32.89
C LEU A 10 -2.82 9.55 -31.92
N ILE A 11 -2.74 10.83 -31.57
CA ILE A 11 -1.98 11.28 -30.41
C ILE A 11 -2.71 10.70 -29.20
N THR A 12 -2.25 9.55 -28.70
CA THR A 12 -2.54 9.15 -27.33
C THR A 12 -1.87 10.18 -26.43
N LEU A 13 -2.64 11.18 -26.00
CA LEU A 13 -2.35 11.93 -24.79
C LEU A 13 -2.52 10.97 -23.62
N ALA A 14 -1.55 10.06 -23.45
CA ALA A 14 -1.26 9.54 -22.14
C ALA A 14 -0.70 10.74 -21.37
N LEU A 15 -1.60 11.50 -20.74
CA LEU A 15 -1.23 12.39 -19.65
C LEU A 15 -0.36 11.54 -18.73
N SER A 16 0.94 11.82 -18.71
CA SER A 16 1.84 11.20 -17.75
C SER A 16 1.32 11.62 -16.40
N GLN A 17 0.53 10.75 -15.77
CA GLN A 17 0.11 10.97 -14.39
C GLN A 17 1.41 11.05 -13.60
N ASP A 18 1.70 12.24 -13.09
CA ASP A 18 2.94 12.45 -12.35
C ASP A 18 2.77 11.81 -10.97
N PHE A 19 3.48 10.70 -10.76
CA PHE A 19 3.45 9.98 -9.49
C PHE A 19 4.47 10.53 -8.48
N ASN A 20 5.11 11.67 -8.78
CA ASN A 20 6.04 12.35 -7.88
C ASN A 20 5.39 12.81 -6.57
N ASP A 21 4.07 12.97 -6.55
CA ASP A 21 3.31 13.31 -5.35
C ASP A 21 3.26 12.16 -4.34
N TRP A 22 3.67 10.95 -4.71
CA TRP A 22 3.69 9.79 -3.83
C TRP A 22 5.11 9.46 -3.32
N LEU A 23 5.16 8.78 -2.18
CA LEU A 23 6.34 8.12 -1.63
C LEU A 23 6.54 6.74 -2.28
N PRO A 24 7.77 6.20 -2.27
CA PRO A 24 8.01 4.82 -2.68
C PRO A 24 7.16 3.80 -1.89
N PRO A 25 6.67 2.74 -2.56
CA PRO A 25 6.90 2.39 -3.97
C PRO A 25 5.90 3.04 -4.95
N PHE A 26 4.96 3.87 -4.47
CA PHE A 26 3.89 4.47 -5.30
C PHE A 26 4.34 5.65 -6.16
N ASN A 27 5.63 5.97 -6.18
CA ASN A 27 6.23 6.87 -7.17
C ASN A 27 6.76 6.12 -8.41
N GLU A 28 6.70 4.78 -8.43
CA GLU A 28 7.16 3.95 -9.55
C GLU A 28 6.05 3.80 -10.61
N SER A 29 6.05 4.70 -11.59
CA SER A 29 5.03 4.74 -12.64
C SER A 29 4.87 3.41 -13.41
N SER A 30 5.97 2.70 -13.68
CA SER A 30 5.93 1.41 -14.38
C SER A 30 5.11 0.36 -13.64
N LYS A 31 5.24 0.29 -12.30
CA LYS A 31 4.47 -0.65 -11.47
C LYS A 31 3.00 -0.25 -11.36
N ILE A 32 2.72 1.05 -11.38
CA ILE A 32 1.34 1.55 -11.38
C ILE A 32 0.66 1.24 -12.72
N TYR A 33 1.35 1.40 -13.85
CA TYR A 33 0.80 1.01 -15.15
C TYR A 33 0.56 -0.51 -15.26
N GLU A 34 1.41 -1.34 -14.64
CA GLU A 34 1.20 -2.79 -14.54
C GLU A 34 -0.04 -3.13 -13.70
N LEU A 35 -0.34 -2.34 -12.68
CA LEU A 35 -1.51 -2.49 -11.81
C LEU A 35 -2.80 -1.99 -12.47
N CYS A 36 -2.80 -0.79 -13.05
CA CYS A 36 -4.00 -0.06 -13.46
C CYS A 36 -4.50 -0.50 -14.85
N THR A 37 -5.00 -1.74 -14.92
CA THR A 37 -5.53 -2.35 -16.15
C THR A 37 -7.05 -2.52 -16.08
N ASN A 38 -7.71 -2.66 -17.23
CA ASN A 38 -9.15 -2.97 -17.26
C ASN A 38 -9.47 -4.31 -16.59
N GLU A 39 -8.55 -5.30 -16.63
CA GLU A 39 -8.72 -6.56 -15.89
C GLU A 39 -8.72 -6.31 -14.37
N MET A 40 -7.83 -5.45 -13.87
CA MET A 40 -7.81 -5.11 -12.45
C MET A 40 -8.97 -4.23 -12.01
N ASP A 41 -9.49 -3.36 -12.89
CA ASP A 41 -10.72 -2.62 -12.61
C ASP A 41 -11.88 -3.59 -12.33
N GLU A 42 -12.01 -4.68 -13.10
CA GLU A 42 -12.99 -5.73 -12.85
C GLU A 42 -12.71 -6.47 -11.53
N VAL A 43 -11.47 -6.92 -11.32
CA VAL A 43 -11.09 -7.73 -10.15
C VAL A 43 -11.19 -6.97 -8.82
N VAL A 44 -10.93 -5.66 -8.82
CA VAL A 44 -10.83 -4.87 -7.58
C VAL A 44 -12.07 -3.99 -7.36
N LEU A 45 -12.67 -3.43 -8.42
CA LEU A 45 -13.74 -2.43 -8.31
C LEU A 45 -15.11 -2.94 -8.76
N LEU A 46 -15.23 -3.33 -10.03
CA LEU A 46 -16.53 -3.48 -10.69
C LEU A 46 -17.22 -4.80 -10.34
N ARG A 47 -16.47 -5.91 -10.33
CA ARG A 47 -16.97 -7.25 -9.98
C ARG A 47 -15.92 -7.95 -9.13
N PRO A 48 -15.75 -7.52 -7.87
CA PRO A 48 -14.61 -7.95 -7.08
C PRO A 48 -14.50 -9.47 -6.99
N ASP A 49 -13.40 -10.03 -7.50
CA ASP A 49 -13.11 -11.45 -7.37
C ASP A 49 -12.55 -11.69 -5.97
N GLN A 50 -13.46 -11.82 -5.01
CA GLN A 50 -13.14 -12.00 -3.60
C GLN A 50 -12.23 -13.21 -3.40
N SER A 51 -12.45 -14.29 -4.14
CA SER A 51 -11.64 -15.51 -4.02
C SER A 51 -10.19 -15.27 -4.41
N ARG A 52 -9.94 -14.53 -5.49
CA ARG A 52 -8.60 -14.17 -5.97
C ARG A 52 -7.91 -13.19 -5.02
N ILE A 53 -8.64 -12.19 -4.51
CA ILE A 53 -8.13 -11.22 -3.54
C ILE A 53 -7.75 -11.91 -2.23
N GLU A 54 -8.66 -12.70 -1.66
CA GLU A 54 -8.45 -13.44 -0.41
C GLU A 54 -7.30 -14.43 -0.54
N PHE A 55 -7.22 -15.14 -1.67
CA PHE A 55 -6.13 -16.07 -1.95
C PHE A 55 -4.77 -15.38 -1.78
N TYR A 56 -4.55 -14.21 -2.36
CA TYR A 56 -3.26 -13.51 -2.20
C TYR A 56 -3.12 -12.86 -0.82
N MET A 57 -4.18 -12.32 -0.25
CA MET A 57 -4.16 -11.73 1.10
C MET A 57 -3.76 -12.73 2.18
N GLU A 58 -4.00 -14.03 2.01
CA GLU A 58 -3.69 -15.05 3.02
C GLU A 58 -2.33 -15.72 2.82
N LYS A 59 -1.68 -15.52 1.68
CA LYS A 59 -0.47 -16.26 1.32
C LYS A 59 0.81 -15.54 1.76
N TYR A 60 1.80 -16.35 2.17
CA TYR A 60 3.15 -15.90 2.45
C TYR A 60 3.89 -15.33 1.22
N VAL A 61 3.33 -15.48 0.02
CA VAL A 61 3.90 -14.91 -1.22
C VAL A 61 4.05 -13.40 -1.13
N LEU A 62 3.21 -12.72 -0.33
CA LEU A 62 3.34 -11.28 -0.05
C LEU A 62 4.65 -10.93 0.67
N CYS A 63 5.28 -11.89 1.34
CA CYS A 63 6.51 -11.69 2.10
C CYS A 63 7.77 -12.06 1.30
N TYR A 64 7.65 -12.72 0.14
CA TYR A 64 8.79 -13.23 -0.61
C TYR A 64 9.44 -12.12 -1.43
N ARG A 65 10.76 -11.93 -1.33
CA ARG A 65 11.45 -10.88 -2.09
C ARG A 65 11.25 -11.02 -3.61
N ASP A 66 11.19 -12.25 -4.12
CA ASP A 66 11.07 -12.61 -5.53
C ASP A 66 9.68 -13.19 -5.89
N PHE A 67 8.62 -12.62 -5.31
CA PHE A 67 7.24 -13.05 -5.51
C PHE A 67 6.83 -13.23 -6.99
N GLU A 68 7.40 -12.44 -7.90
CA GLU A 68 7.11 -12.47 -9.34
C GLU A 68 7.39 -13.85 -9.97
N LYS A 69 8.26 -14.67 -9.36
CA LYS A 69 8.52 -16.06 -9.80
C LYS A 69 7.38 -17.02 -9.44
N PHE A 70 6.57 -16.67 -8.45
CA PHE A 70 5.54 -17.52 -7.86
C PHE A 70 4.12 -17.04 -8.16
N VAL A 71 3.99 -15.84 -8.74
CA VAL A 71 2.72 -15.18 -9.04
C VAL A 71 2.55 -15.06 -10.56
N PRO A 72 1.41 -15.50 -11.13
CA PRO A 72 1.10 -15.29 -12.54
C PRO A 72 1.22 -13.82 -12.93
N LYS A 73 1.73 -13.52 -14.13
CA LYS A 73 1.95 -12.13 -14.58
C LYS A 73 0.73 -11.22 -14.43
N LYS A 74 -0.47 -11.73 -14.74
CA LYS A 74 -1.74 -11.00 -14.59
C LYS A 74 -2.07 -10.58 -13.15
N ASP A 75 -1.41 -11.15 -12.15
CA ASP A 75 -1.61 -10.90 -10.71
C ASP A 75 -0.46 -10.14 -10.07
N GLN A 76 0.64 -9.91 -10.80
CA GLN A 76 1.83 -9.29 -10.22
C GLN A 76 1.55 -7.86 -9.76
N GLY A 77 0.77 -7.07 -10.52
CA GLY A 77 0.32 -5.75 -10.09
C GLY A 77 -0.50 -5.79 -8.79
N LEU A 78 -1.49 -6.70 -8.69
CA LEU A 78 -2.32 -6.87 -7.49
C LEU A 78 -1.47 -7.25 -6.26
N VAL A 79 -0.57 -8.23 -6.42
CA VAL A 79 0.31 -8.65 -5.33
C VAL A 79 1.29 -7.54 -4.96
N TRP A 80 1.87 -6.84 -5.93
CA TRP A 80 2.71 -5.67 -5.68
C TRP A 80 1.97 -4.61 -4.86
N MET A 81 0.72 -4.30 -5.20
CA MET A 81 -0.12 -3.35 -4.45
C MET A 81 -0.31 -3.80 -2.99
N MET A 82 -0.77 -5.04 -2.77
CA MET A 82 -0.98 -5.58 -1.41
C MET A 82 0.30 -5.54 -0.56
N ARG A 83 1.45 -5.83 -1.19
CA ARG A 83 2.75 -5.74 -0.53
C ARG A 83 3.15 -4.32 -0.19
N SER A 84 2.91 -3.38 -1.09
CA SER A 84 3.17 -1.96 -0.91
C SER A 84 2.33 -1.37 0.23
N LEU A 85 1.10 -1.90 0.40
CA LEU A 85 0.22 -1.63 1.54
C LEU A 85 0.58 -2.40 2.81
N ARG A 86 1.72 -3.10 2.83
CA ARG A 86 2.28 -3.82 4.00
C ARG A 86 1.40 -4.96 4.52
N PHE A 87 0.65 -5.63 3.64
CA PHE A 87 -0.22 -6.74 4.06
C PHE A 87 0.57 -7.96 4.56
N CYS A 88 1.81 -8.15 4.12
CA CYS A 88 2.69 -9.19 4.67
C CYS A 88 2.90 -9.01 6.18
N GLU A 89 3.27 -7.80 6.63
CA GLU A 89 3.54 -7.54 8.03
C GLU A 89 2.28 -7.65 8.89
N VAL A 90 1.14 -7.17 8.36
CA VAL A 90 -0.16 -7.36 8.99
C VAL A 90 -0.45 -8.85 9.17
N ASN A 91 -0.25 -9.67 8.13
CA ASN A 91 -0.43 -11.11 8.22
C ASN A 91 0.50 -11.77 9.24
N GLN A 92 1.78 -11.37 9.28
CA GLN A 92 2.73 -11.92 10.25
C GLN A 92 2.29 -11.67 11.68
N ILE A 93 1.79 -10.47 11.99
CA ILE A 93 1.26 -10.14 13.33
C ILE A 93 0.12 -11.11 13.72
N PHE A 94 -0.78 -11.42 12.78
CA PHE A 94 -1.90 -12.31 13.06
C PHE A 94 -1.53 -13.79 13.05
N VAL A 95 -0.58 -14.23 12.22
CA VAL A 95 -0.09 -15.63 12.22
C VAL A 95 0.47 -16.03 13.58
N TYR A 96 1.17 -15.12 14.26
CA TYR A 96 1.69 -15.37 15.62
C TYR A 96 0.66 -15.10 16.72
N SER A 97 -0.56 -14.66 16.36
CA SER A 97 -1.64 -14.42 17.30
C SER A 97 -2.53 -15.65 17.44
N ARG A 98 -2.81 -16.01 18.69
CA ARG A 98 -3.86 -16.97 19.08
C ARG A 98 -5.27 -16.60 18.58
N TYR A 99 -5.45 -15.37 18.09
CA TYR A 99 -6.70 -14.85 17.50
C TYR A 99 -6.68 -14.76 15.97
N ALA A 100 -5.75 -15.45 15.29
CA ALA A 100 -5.66 -15.43 13.81
C ALA A 100 -7.00 -15.73 13.12
N HIS A 101 -7.82 -16.60 13.71
CA HIS A 101 -9.11 -17.05 13.18
C HIS A 101 -10.26 -16.05 13.37
N THR A 102 -10.06 -14.95 14.12
CA THR A 102 -11.08 -13.90 14.32
C THR A 102 -10.73 -12.59 13.62
N TYR A 103 -9.64 -12.55 12.86
CA TYR A 103 -9.23 -11.33 12.19
C TYR A 103 -10.11 -11.04 10.95
N HIS A 104 -10.99 -10.06 11.08
CA HIS A 104 -11.81 -9.57 9.98
C HIS A 104 -10.96 -8.75 9.00
N ARG A 105 -10.77 -9.27 7.78
CA ARG A 105 -9.98 -8.64 6.72
C ARG A 105 -10.67 -7.50 5.98
N GLU A 106 -11.88 -7.11 6.40
CA GLU A 106 -12.66 -6.03 5.78
C GLU A 106 -11.88 -4.73 5.65
N PHE A 107 -11.08 -4.39 6.67
CA PHE A 107 -10.21 -3.21 6.58
C PHE A 107 -9.20 -3.34 5.43
N GLN A 108 -8.51 -4.48 5.29
CA GLN A 108 -7.53 -4.70 4.20
C GLN A 108 -8.21 -4.66 2.83
N LYS A 109 -9.39 -5.28 2.69
CA LYS A 109 -10.16 -5.29 1.45
C LYS A 109 -10.58 -3.89 1.03
N ASN A 110 -11.18 -3.14 1.95
CA ASN A 110 -11.59 -1.77 1.68
C ASN A 110 -10.38 -0.87 1.41
N PHE A 111 -9.33 -0.99 2.22
CA PHE A 111 -8.12 -0.20 2.01
C PHE A 111 -7.48 -0.49 0.64
N LEU A 112 -7.42 -1.75 0.22
CA LEU A 112 -6.97 -2.13 -1.12
C LEU A 112 -7.86 -1.53 -2.21
N LYS A 113 -9.20 -1.70 -2.11
CA LYS A 113 -10.18 -1.20 -3.08
C LYS A 113 -10.05 0.31 -3.31
N TYR A 114 -10.06 1.08 -2.22
CA TYR A 114 -10.08 2.54 -2.31
C TYR A 114 -8.69 3.13 -2.59
N ALA A 115 -7.61 2.49 -2.13
CA ALA A 115 -6.26 2.89 -2.54
C ALA A 115 -6.02 2.62 -4.04
N TYR A 116 -6.51 1.49 -4.57
CA TYR A 116 -6.49 1.20 -6.00
C TYR A 116 -7.27 2.26 -6.77
N ALA A 117 -8.51 2.57 -6.34
CA ALA A 117 -9.34 3.58 -6.99
C ALA A 117 -8.68 4.97 -7.02
N LEU A 118 -7.94 5.33 -5.96
CA LEU A 118 -7.20 6.58 -5.88
C LEU A 118 -5.98 6.61 -6.81
N ILE A 119 -5.10 5.60 -6.73
CA ILE A 119 -3.84 5.59 -7.48
C ILE A 119 -4.08 5.46 -8.98
N CYS A 120 -5.05 4.64 -9.38
CA CYS A 120 -5.39 4.42 -10.79
C CYS A 120 -6.35 5.48 -11.37
N ASP A 121 -6.69 6.52 -10.61
CA ASP A 121 -7.67 7.56 -10.98
C ASP A 121 -9.02 6.96 -11.45
N LYS A 122 -9.53 6.00 -10.68
CA LYS A 122 -10.78 5.26 -10.92
C LYS A 122 -11.88 5.57 -9.91
N GLY A 123 -11.77 6.67 -9.16
CA GLY A 123 -12.79 7.08 -8.19
C GLY A 123 -14.20 7.18 -8.80
N ARG A 124 -14.30 7.56 -10.07
CA ARG A 124 -15.56 7.62 -10.84
C ARG A 124 -16.24 6.27 -11.09
N LEU A 125 -15.53 5.15 -10.90
CA LEU A 125 -16.09 3.80 -11.05
C LEU A 125 -16.71 3.29 -9.74
N ILE A 126 -16.54 4.01 -8.63
CA ILE A 126 -17.10 3.68 -7.33
C ILE A 126 -18.55 4.16 -7.25
N ASP A 127 -19.45 3.31 -6.76
CA ASP A 127 -20.85 3.64 -6.49
C ASP A 127 -20.94 4.83 -5.51
N GLU A 128 -21.85 5.76 -5.76
CA GLU A 128 -22.03 6.97 -4.94
C GLU A 128 -22.25 6.67 -3.46
N ARG A 129 -22.90 5.54 -3.14
CA ARG A 129 -23.13 5.09 -1.75
C ARG A 129 -21.82 4.76 -1.02
N GLU A 130 -20.77 4.45 -1.75
CA GLU A 130 -19.44 4.13 -1.21
C GLU A 130 -18.48 5.33 -1.20
N HIS A 131 -18.90 6.51 -1.68
CA HIS A 131 -18.02 7.69 -1.76
C HIS A 131 -17.51 8.16 -0.41
N PHE A 132 -18.29 7.96 0.66
CA PHE A 132 -17.83 8.23 2.01
C PHE A 132 -16.64 7.34 2.41
N ASN A 133 -16.70 6.04 2.08
CA ASN A 133 -15.59 5.12 2.32
C ASN A 133 -14.40 5.48 1.42
N LEU A 134 -14.64 5.78 0.14
CA LEU A 134 -13.59 6.27 -0.76
C LEU A 134 -12.86 7.46 -0.16
N TYR A 135 -13.59 8.45 0.39
CA TYR A 135 -13.01 9.60 1.06
C TYR A 135 -12.15 9.21 2.27
N ILE A 136 -12.67 8.38 3.18
CA ILE A 136 -11.94 7.97 4.39
C ILE A 136 -10.65 7.21 4.03
N TYR A 137 -10.76 6.15 3.22
CA TYR A 137 -9.63 5.29 2.93
C TYR A 137 -8.61 5.98 2.01
N SER A 138 -9.05 6.86 1.10
CA SER A 138 -8.13 7.69 0.32
C SER A 138 -7.39 8.69 1.19
N SER A 139 -8.06 9.29 2.19
CA SER A 139 -7.42 10.22 3.12
C SER A 139 -6.38 9.49 3.98
N LEU A 140 -6.69 8.28 4.46
CA LEU A 140 -5.71 7.43 5.13
C LEU A 140 -4.54 7.09 4.22
N PHE A 141 -4.79 6.72 2.97
CA PHE A 141 -3.73 6.44 2.00
C PHE A 141 -2.83 7.66 1.79
N LYS A 142 -3.41 8.85 1.59
CA LYS A 142 -2.64 10.10 1.43
C LYS A 142 -1.80 10.42 2.65
N ALA A 143 -2.38 10.34 3.85
CA ALA A 143 -1.64 10.55 5.09
C ALA A 143 -0.38 9.65 5.17
N LEU A 144 -0.51 8.39 4.73
CA LEU A 144 0.58 7.41 4.75
C LEU A 144 1.58 7.59 3.59
N TYR A 145 1.14 7.92 2.38
CA TYR A 145 1.96 7.79 1.16
C TYR A 145 2.13 9.07 0.33
N GLU A 146 1.40 10.15 0.56
CA GLU A 146 1.55 11.41 -0.19
C GLU A 146 2.79 12.19 0.28
N ARG A 147 3.75 12.43 -0.59
CA ARG A 147 5.08 12.98 -0.25
C ARG A 147 5.00 14.24 0.62
N ASN A 148 4.18 15.20 0.23
CA ASN A 148 4.06 16.51 0.89
C ASN A 148 2.77 16.61 1.73
N ASN A 149 2.51 15.61 2.58
CA ASN A 149 1.34 15.63 3.46
C ASN A 149 1.63 16.38 4.78
N PRO A 150 0.90 17.46 5.10
CA PRO A 150 1.16 18.27 6.30
C PRO A 150 0.85 17.52 7.61
N ASP A 151 -0.08 16.57 7.57
CA ASP A 151 -0.49 15.80 8.76
C ASP A 151 0.51 14.70 9.11
N ARG A 152 1.35 14.26 8.15
CA ARG A 152 2.33 13.19 8.37
C ARG A 152 3.24 13.48 9.56
N MET A 153 3.71 14.73 9.71
CA MET A 153 4.57 15.08 10.84
C MET A 153 3.87 14.83 12.17
N GLN A 154 2.61 15.23 12.30
CA GLN A 154 1.82 15.05 13.51
C GLN A 154 1.55 13.56 13.79
N ILE A 155 1.23 12.79 12.74
CA ILE A 155 1.02 11.33 12.84
C ILE A 155 2.32 10.66 13.31
N CYS A 156 3.45 11.01 12.72
CA CYS A 156 4.76 10.47 13.07
C CYS A 156 5.17 10.80 14.50
N GLN A 157 4.91 12.03 14.95
CA GLN A 157 5.11 12.43 16.35
C GLN A 157 4.29 11.56 17.30
N ARG A 158 2.97 11.43 17.05
CA ARG A 158 2.10 10.58 17.88
C ARG A 158 2.53 9.11 17.90
N ILE A 159 2.91 8.56 16.74
CA ILE A 159 3.43 7.19 16.65
C ILE A 159 4.70 7.05 17.48
N SER A 160 5.64 8.00 17.36
CA SER A 160 6.89 7.99 18.14
C SER A 160 6.62 8.04 19.65
N GLU A 161 5.70 8.88 20.10
CA GLU A 161 5.28 8.99 21.50
C GLU A 161 4.71 7.67 22.03
N VAL A 162 3.77 7.06 21.29
CA VAL A 162 3.17 5.77 21.67
C VAL A 162 4.23 4.67 21.72
N TYR A 163 5.12 4.59 20.73
CA TYR A 163 6.18 3.59 20.73
C TYR A 163 7.19 3.83 21.87
N SER A 164 7.51 5.08 22.19
CA SER A 164 8.40 5.41 23.30
C SER A 164 7.78 4.98 24.63
N ASP A 165 6.49 5.27 24.86
CA ASP A 165 5.76 4.84 26.05
C ASP A 165 5.72 3.30 26.16
N LEU A 166 5.36 2.59 25.08
CA LEU A 166 5.37 1.13 25.05
C LEU A 166 6.77 0.55 25.31
N TYR A 167 7.80 1.10 24.66
CA TYR A 167 9.17 0.66 24.86
C TYR A 167 9.61 0.83 26.31
N ASN A 168 9.35 1.99 26.93
CA ASN A 168 9.71 2.25 28.32
C ASN A 168 9.01 1.33 29.31
N ARG A 169 7.79 0.87 29.00
CA ARG A 169 7.06 -0.10 29.81
C ARG A 169 7.62 -1.52 29.67
N CYS A 170 8.08 -1.89 28.48
CA CYS A 170 8.64 -3.21 28.22
C CYS A 170 10.13 -3.32 28.57
N TYR A 171 10.87 -2.22 28.53
CA TYR A 171 12.30 -2.18 28.80
C TYR A 171 12.57 -2.19 30.30
N VAL A 172 12.86 -3.37 30.85
CA VAL A 172 13.41 -3.51 32.20
C VAL A 172 14.90 -3.18 32.12
N LEU A 173 15.31 -2.08 32.76
CA LEU A 173 16.73 -1.78 32.99
C LEU A 173 17.36 -2.95 33.75
N MET A 174 18.11 -3.80 33.06
CA MET A 174 19.07 -4.69 33.72
C MET A 174 20.14 -3.77 34.32
N LEU A 175 20.10 -3.58 35.64
CA LEU A 175 21.08 -2.83 36.41
C LEU A 175 22.45 -3.53 36.32
N ASN A 176 23.18 -3.33 35.22
CA ASN A 176 24.60 -3.61 35.09
C ASN A 176 25.23 -2.49 34.24
N ASN A 177 25.73 -1.48 34.96
CA ASN A 177 26.75 -0.45 34.67
C ASN A 177 27.20 0.01 33.26
N ASP A 178 26.54 -0.35 32.15
CA ASP A 178 26.92 0.08 30.78
C ASP A 178 25.85 0.96 30.10
N SER A 179 25.08 1.71 30.89
CA SER A 179 23.90 2.49 30.45
C SER A 179 24.22 3.73 29.59
N ALA A 180 25.49 4.06 29.35
CA ALA A 180 25.86 5.26 28.59
C ALA A 180 25.93 5.05 27.06
N LYS A 181 26.00 3.80 26.57
CA LYS A 181 26.36 3.55 25.16
C LYS A 181 25.19 3.34 24.18
N PHE A 182 23.97 3.13 24.68
CA PHE A 182 22.84 2.71 23.82
C PHE A 182 21.74 3.74 23.58
N LYS A 183 21.68 4.84 24.35
CA LYS A 183 20.77 5.96 24.04
C LYS A 183 21.05 6.55 22.65
N SER A 184 22.29 6.52 22.17
CA SER A 184 22.63 7.01 20.83
C SER A 184 22.12 6.10 19.71
N VAL A 185 22.04 4.78 19.89
CA VAL A 185 21.67 3.87 18.79
C VAL A 185 20.17 3.82 18.53
N ALA A 186 19.34 3.96 19.58
CA ALA A 186 17.88 4.05 19.43
C ALA A 186 17.42 5.41 18.89
N LEU A 187 18.17 6.49 19.16
CA LEU A 187 17.92 7.83 18.63
C LEU A 187 18.60 8.09 17.27
N ALA A 188 19.60 7.29 16.85
CA ALA A 188 20.36 7.48 15.61
C ALA A 188 19.82 6.73 14.39
N ARG A 189 18.66 6.07 14.47
CA ARG A 189 17.87 5.83 13.26
C ARG A 189 16.86 6.97 13.20
N PRO A 190 17.07 8.00 12.37
CA PRO A 190 15.97 8.88 12.07
C PRO A 190 14.86 7.98 11.57
N HIS A 191 13.78 7.96 12.34
CA HIS A 191 12.53 7.34 11.98
C HIS A 191 12.30 7.66 10.50
N ARG A 192 12.13 6.64 9.65
CA ARG A 192 11.58 6.86 8.32
C ARG A 192 10.12 7.27 8.51
N CYS A 193 9.97 8.55 8.81
CA CYS A 193 8.94 9.45 8.36
C CYS A 193 9.65 10.42 7.42
#